data_AF-A0A9E4EMN6-F1
#
_entry.id   AF-A0A9E4EMN6-F1
#
_cell.length_a   1.000
_cell.length_b   1.000
_cell.length_c   1.000
_cell.angle_alpha   90.00
_cell.angle_beta   90.00
_cell.angle_gamma   90.00
#
_symmetry.space_group_name_H-M   'P 1'
#
loop_
_entity.id
_entity.type
_entity.pdbx_description
1 polymer ?
#
loop_
_entity_poly.entity_id
_entity_poly.type
_entity_poly.pdbx_seq_one_letter_code
_entity_poly.pdbx_strand_id
1 'polypeptide(L)'
;ENGWYTGIVGKWHTGPDHGHGRYWDFSAIWDHSQPEKYGPYYVNQNMSINGGPPEPVGGYSTDNYTEYALEFLRGRAEEPDKPWHLWLCYDAVHGPWAVADRHLQDYPDVPQVPTPEDIYPPRPTKATHMRDYGVWREGDQGQPVGIRDGRTLTNWEQQYNRGVLALDEGVGRVIGALEEMGQLDDTLVVFTSDQGFAWGQHGFRLKVAPYDANIKAPMIMRMPGQIPAGTVCDAPIGGQDIPPTFLSLIGMEQPWKMHGEDLTPLLFDPNAEWDRPVIILEKIPMSAVVSQ
;
A
#
# COMPACT_ATOMS: atom_id res chain seq x y z
N GLU A 1 -25.37 -2.89 6.73
CA GLU A 1 -26.59 -2.04 6.85
C GLU A 1 -27.30 -1.82 5.51
N ASN A 2 -26.60 -1.56 4.40
CA ASN A 2 -27.21 -1.27 3.08
C ASN A 2 -27.17 -2.45 2.07
N GLY A 3 -27.14 -3.70 2.55
CA GLY A 3 -27.14 -4.89 1.70
C GLY A 3 -25.78 -5.31 1.13
N TRP A 4 -24.73 -4.51 1.30
CA TRP A 4 -23.35 -4.83 0.91
C TRP A 4 -22.76 -5.95 1.76
N TYR A 5 -22.08 -6.89 1.10
CA TYR A 5 -21.23 -7.88 1.75
C TYR A 5 -19.78 -7.37 1.83
N THR A 6 -19.19 -7.37 3.01
CA THR A 6 -17.93 -6.69 3.30
C THR A 6 -16.84 -7.68 3.69
N GLY A 7 -15.67 -7.53 3.06
CA GLY A 7 -14.51 -8.38 3.29
C GLY A 7 -13.26 -7.57 3.58
N ILE A 8 -12.44 -8.06 4.49
CA ILE A 8 -11.08 -7.56 4.70
C ILE A 8 -10.08 -8.72 4.72
N VAL A 9 -8.97 -8.56 4.02
CA VAL A 9 -7.92 -9.56 3.90
C VAL A 9 -6.55 -8.93 4.05
N GLY A 10 -5.69 -9.54 4.86
CA GLY A 10 -4.28 -9.20 4.98
C GLY A 10 -3.95 -8.32 6.18
N LYS A 11 -3.08 -7.33 5.98
CA LYS A 11 -2.47 -6.55 7.05
C LYS A 11 -3.47 -5.62 7.74
N TRP A 12 -3.59 -5.80 9.05
CA TRP A 12 -4.19 -4.88 9.99
C TRP A 12 -3.12 -4.21 10.85
N HIS A 13 -3.33 -2.94 11.20
CA HIS A 13 -2.38 -2.19 12.01
C HIS A 13 -3.01 -1.04 12.80
N THR A 14 -4.29 -1.17 13.15
CA THR A 14 -5.07 -0.09 13.78
C THR A 14 -5.56 -0.46 15.20
N GLY A 15 -5.06 -1.56 15.77
CA GLY A 15 -5.32 -1.98 17.14
C GLY A 15 -6.00 -3.35 17.25
N PRO A 16 -6.28 -3.83 18.46
CA PRO A 16 -6.73 -5.21 18.68
C PRO A 16 -8.17 -5.51 18.27
N ASP A 17 -8.95 -4.47 17.99
CA ASP A 17 -10.33 -4.60 17.54
C ASP A 17 -10.38 -4.69 16.01
N HIS A 18 -10.72 -5.86 15.49
CA HIS A 18 -10.74 -6.14 14.05
C HIS A 18 -12.11 -5.94 13.41
N GLY A 19 -13.15 -5.72 14.21
CA GLY A 19 -14.48 -5.38 13.69
C GLY A 19 -15.24 -6.50 12.94
N HIS A 20 -14.80 -7.76 13.00
CA HIS A 20 -15.56 -8.87 12.41
C HIS A 20 -16.99 -8.95 12.99
N GLY A 21 -17.99 -9.17 12.13
CA GLY A 21 -19.41 -9.19 12.49
C GLY A 21 -20.02 -7.80 12.77
N ARG A 22 -19.21 -6.73 12.79
CA ARG A 22 -19.67 -5.34 12.92
C ARG A 22 -19.44 -4.53 11.65
N TYR A 23 -18.25 -4.64 11.07
CA TYR A 23 -17.84 -3.93 9.86
C TYR A 23 -17.52 -4.87 8.70
N TRP A 24 -17.20 -6.14 9.01
CA TRP A 24 -16.78 -7.14 8.04
C TRP A 24 -17.60 -8.41 8.20
N ASP A 25 -18.22 -8.86 7.11
CA ASP A 25 -18.87 -10.16 7.02
C ASP A 25 -17.86 -11.30 6.84
N PHE A 26 -16.74 -11.01 6.16
CA PHE A 26 -15.58 -11.89 6.00
C PHE A 26 -14.31 -11.19 6.47
N SER A 27 -13.45 -11.88 7.23
CA SER A 27 -12.16 -11.31 7.63
C SER A 27 -11.06 -12.36 7.66
N ALA A 28 -9.93 -12.10 7.01
CA ALA A 28 -8.70 -12.88 7.13
C ALA A 28 -7.54 -11.94 7.46
N ILE A 29 -7.21 -11.80 8.74
CA ILE A 29 -6.38 -10.69 9.23
C ILE A 29 -5.06 -11.17 9.83
N TRP A 30 -3.97 -10.52 9.43
CA TRP A 30 -2.70 -10.51 10.14
C TRP A 30 -2.47 -9.14 10.78
N ASP A 31 -2.29 -9.06 12.09
CA ASP A 31 -2.22 -7.78 12.82
C ASP A 31 -0.82 -7.50 13.39
N HIS A 32 -0.10 -6.58 12.74
CA HIS A 32 1.24 -6.19 13.16
C HIS A 32 1.27 -5.36 14.45
N SER A 33 0.13 -4.87 14.95
CA SER A 33 0.09 -4.20 16.25
C SER A 33 0.26 -5.18 17.43
N GLN A 34 0.17 -6.49 17.15
CA GLN A 34 0.31 -7.58 18.12
C GLN A 34 1.30 -8.66 17.62
N PRO A 35 2.58 -8.32 17.40
CA PRO A 35 3.54 -9.21 16.72
C PRO A 35 3.80 -10.52 17.50
N GLU A 36 3.72 -10.50 18.83
CA GLU A 36 3.81 -11.69 19.69
C GLU A 36 2.72 -12.74 19.36
N LYS A 37 1.55 -12.27 18.88
CA LYS A 37 0.37 -13.10 18.60
C LYS A 37 0.28 -13.49 17.13
N TYR A 38 0.59 -12.56 16.22
CA TYR A 38 0.42 -12.73 14.78
C TYR A 38 1.69 -13.18 14.04
N GLY A 39 2.83 -13.20 14.73
CA GLY A 39 4.07 -13.76 14.19
C GLY A 39 4.78 -12.85 13.18
N PRO A 40 5.64 -13.43 12.33
CA PRO A 40 6.53 -12.69 11.44
C PRO A 40 5.78 -12.02 10.28
N TYR A 41 6.47 -11.16 9.51
CA TYR A 41 5.88 -10.51 8.33
C TYR A 41 5.54 -11.50 7.22
N TYR A 42 6.45 -12.34 6.75
CA TYR A 42 6.26 -12.94 5.42
C TYR A 42 5.95 -14.42 5.38
N VAL A 43 6.41 -15.20 6.35
CA VAL A 43 6.36 -16.67 6.27
C VAL A 43 5.87 -17.24 7.58
N ASN A 44 4.91 -18.16 7.53
CA ASN A 44 4.29 -18.76 8.72
C ASN A 44 3.67 -17.70 9.65
N GLN A 45 2.88 -16.79 9.10
CA GLN A 45 2.06 -15.86 9.87
C GLN A 45 1.03 -16.63 10.70
N ASN A 46 0.56 -16.05 11.80
CA ASN A 46 -0.71 -16.47 12.39
C ASN A 46 -1.80 -15.52 11.89
N MET A 47 -2.93 -16.03 11.42
CA MET A 47 -4.03 -15.21 10.90
C MET A 47 -5.34 -15.48 11.64
N SER A 48 -6.06 -14.41 11.96
CA SER A 48 -7.42 -14.47 12.49
C SER A 48 -8.40 -14.55 11.33
N ILE A 49 -9.11 -15.68 11.24
CA ILE A 49 -10.14 -15.91 10.22
C ILE A 49 -11.52 -15.79 10.87
N ASN A 50 -12.36 -14.94 10.30
CA ASN A 50 -13.75 -14.67 10.73
C ASN A 50 -13.88 -14.43 12.25
N GLY A 51 -13.02 -13.58 12.80
CA GLY A 51 -13.00 -13.24 14.23
C GLY A 51 -12.48 -14.36 15.16
N GLY A 52 -12.03 -15.48 14.61
CA GLY A 52 -11.42 -16.58 15.36
C GLY A 52 -10.05 -16.21 15.95
N PRO A 53 -9.51 -17.04 16.87
CA PRO A 53 -8.14 -16.86 17.33
C PRO A 53 -7.16 -16.95 16.15
N PRO A 54 -6.02 -16.23 16.19
CA PRO A 54 -5.05 -16.33 15.13
C PRO A 54 -4.33 -17.66 15.17
N GLU A 55 -4.38 -18.38 14.05
CA GLU A 55 -3.79 -19.71 13.88
C GLU A 55 -2.69 -19.65 12.81
N PRO A 56 -1.64 -20.47 12.92
CA PRO A 56 -0.55 -20.49 11.96
C PRO A 56 -1.05 -20.88 10.56
N VAL A 57 -0.80 -19.99 9.60
CA VAL A 57 -0.96 -20.23 8.17
C VAL A 57 0.44 -20.39 7.58
N GLY A 58 0.74 -21.59 7.08
CA GLY A 58 2.03 -21.85 6.43
C GLY A 58 2.21 -21.03 5.15
N GLY A 59 3.38 -21.10 4.54
CA GLY A 59 3.63 -20.46 3.24
C GLY A 59 3.91 -18.96 3.31
N TYR A 60 3.82 -18.31 2.16
CA TYR A 60 4.16 -16.90 1.94
C TYR A 60 2.93 -16.00 2.05
N SER A 61 3.02 -14.90 2.80
CA SER A 61 1.91 -14.02 3.15
C SER A 61 1.14 -13.48 1.95
N THR A 62 1.85 -13.03 0.91
CA THR A 62 1.23 -12.49 -0.32
C THR A 62 0.40 -13.53 -1.05
N ASP A 63 0.86 -14.78 -1.07
CA ASP A 63 0.12 -15.89 -1.67
C ASP A 63 -1.13 -16.19 -0.84
N ASN A 64 -0.99 -16.28 0.49
CA ASN A 64 -2.10 -16.52 1.41
C ASN A 64 -3.19 -15.45 1.31
N TYR A 65 -2.80 -14.16 1.27
CA TYR A 65 -3.77 -13.06 1.14
C TYR A 65 -4.51 -13.13 -0.19
N THR A 66 -3.82 -13.50 -1.27
CA THR A 66 -4.46 -13.73 -2.57
C THR A 66 -5.44 -14.89 -2.49
N GLU A 67 -5.10 -16.01 -1.85
CA GLU A 67 -6.03 -17.14 -1.69
C GLU A 67 -7.29 -16.74 -0.90
N TYR A 68 -7.15 -16.00 0.20
CA TYR A 68 -8.32 -15.53 0.97
C TYR A 68 -9.17 -14.52 0.21
N ALA A 69 -8.56 -13.67 -0.62
CA ALA A 69 -9.30 -12.79 -1.52
C ALA A 69 -10.09 -13.60 -2.56
N LEU A 70 -9.48 -14.64 -3.13
CA LEU A 70 -10.16 -15.54 -4.08
C LEU A 70 -11.26 -16.36 -3.40
N GLU A 71 -11.07 -16.79 -2.16
CA GLU A 71 -12.11 -17.44 -1.35
C GLU A 71 -13.31 -16.52 -1.17
N PHE A 72 -13.08 -15.26 -0.78
CA PHE A 72 -14.12 -14.25 -0.69
C PHE A 72 -14.88 -14.11 -2.02
N LEU A 73 -14.16 -13.93 -3.13
CA LEU A 73 -14.75 -13.72 -4.46
C LEU A 73 -15.55 -14.94 -4.95
N ARG A 74 -15.03 -16.16 -4.77
CA ARG A 74 -15.77 -17.40 -5.09
C ARG A 74 -17.10 -17.46 -4.33
N GLY A 75 -17.10 -17.09 -3.05
CA GLY A 75 -18.34 -17.00 -2.28
C GLY A 75 -19.29 -15.89 -2.76
N ARG A 76 -18.78 -14.83 -3.40
CA ARG A 76 -19.61 -13.78 -4.02
C ARG A 76 -20.18 -14.20 -5.37
N ALA A 77 -19.48 -15.06 -6.12
CA ALA A 77 -19.97 -15.62 -7.38
C ALA A 77 -21.28 -16.42 -7.22
N GLU A 78 -21.56 -16.95 -6.02
CA GLU A 78 -22.81 -17.64 -5.69
C GLU A 78 -24.01 -16.69 -5.45
N GLU A 79 -23.74 -15.40 -5.21
CA GLU A 79 -24.73 -14.34 -4.98
C GLU A 79 -24.45 -13.13 -5.90
N PRO A 80 -24.52 -13.29 -7.25
CA PRO A 80 -24.00 -12.29 -8.19
C PRO A 80 -24.72 -10.94 -8.15
N ASP A 81 -25.97 -10.91 -7.67
CA ASP A 81 -26.78 -9.69 -7.54
C ASP A 81 -26.49 -8.91 -6.24
N LYS A 82 -25.71 -9.48 -5.32
CA LYS A 82 -25.41 -8.86 -4.03
C LYS A 82 -24.10 -8.06 -4.13
N PRO A 83 -24.13 -6.74 -3.90
CA PRO A 83 -22.92 -5.93 -4.01
C PRO A 83 -21.95 -6.27 -2.89
N TRP A 84 -20.67 -6.11 -3.16
CA TRP A 84 -19.61 -6.45 -2.21
C TRP A 84 -18.48 -5.44 -2.21
N HIS A 85 -17.83 -5.31 -1.07
CA HIS A 85 -16.62 -4.52 -0.89
C HIS A 85 -15.53 -5.41 -0.31
N LEU A 86 -14.38 -5.49 -0.98
CA LEU A 86 -13.21 -6.22 -0.51
C LEU A 86 -12.05 -5.25 -0.30
N TRP A 87 -11.56 -5.17 0.94
CA TRP A 87 -10.32 -4.50 1.25
C TRP A 87 -9.19 -5.53 1.37
N LEU A 88 -8.38 -5.62 0.31
CA LEU A 88 -7.20 -6.49 0.25
C LEU A 88 -5.92 -5.70 0.57
N CYS A 89 -5.40 -5.90 1.77
CA CYS A 89 -4.21 -5.24 2.33
C CYS A 89 -2.98 -6.15 2.27
N TYR A 90 -2.19 -6.08 1.21
CA TYR A 90 -0.90 -6.75 1.22
C TYR A 90 0.07 -6.12 2.24
N ASP A 91 0.87 -6.96 2.91
CA ASP A 91 1.98 -6.50 3.75
C ASP A 91 3.27 -6.36 2.94
N ALA A 92 3.40 -7.13 1.86
CA ALA A 92 4.36 -6.88 0.80
C ALA A 92 4.10 -5.49 0.18
N VAL A 93 5.12 -4.68 -0.07
CA VAL A 93 6.57 -4.91 0.07
C VAL A 93 7.15 -4.08 1.22
N HIS A 94 6.69 -4.33 2.45
CA HIS A 94 7.26 -3.74 3.66
C HIS A 94 8.62 -4.38 4.03
N GLY A 95 9.51 -3.67 4.72
CA GLY A 95 10.73 -4.28 5.28
C GLY A 95 10.35 -5.45 6.23
N PRO A 96 10.99 -6.63 6.16
CA PRO A 96 12.32 -6.93 5.61
C PRO A 96 12.40 -7.32 4.12
N TRP A 97 11.33 -7.15 3.34
CA TRP A 97 11.25 -7.56 1.91
C TRP A 97 11.67 -9.00 1.68
N ALA A 98 11.10 -9.92 2.45
CA ALA A 98 11.26 -11.32 2.11
C ALA A 98 10.61 -11.56 0.75
N VAL A 99 11.32 -12.23 -0.12
CA VAL A 99 10.95 -12.50 -1.51
C VAL A 99 10.39 -13.91 -1.59
N ALA A 100 9.32 -14.13 -2.35
CA ALA A 100 8.83 -15.48 -2.62
C ALA A 100 9.93 -16.32 -3.30
N ASP A 101 10.09 -17.59 -2.93
CA ASP A 101 11.20 -18.43 -3.41
C ASP A 101 11.34 -18.44 -4.95
N ARG A 102 10.19 -18.41 -5.65
CA ARG A 102 10.11 -18.36 -7.12
C ARG A 102 10.75 -17.11 -7.75
N HIS A 103 10.91 -16.03 -6.99
CA HIS A 103 11.47 -14.75 -7.46
C HIS A 103 12.87 -14.45 -6.93
N LEU A 104 13.50 -15.38 -6.20
CA LEU A 104 14.83 -15.15 -5.61
C LEU A 104 15.93 -14.90 -6.65
N GLN A 105 15.77 -15.42 -7.87
CA GLN A 105 16.75 -15.31 -8.94
C GLN A 105 16.39 -14.25 -9.99
N ASP A 106 15.29 -13.52 -9.82
CA ASP A 106 14.87 -12.51 -10.80
C ASP A 106 15.82 -11.29 -10.80
N TYR A 107 15.93 -10.61 -11.94
CA TYR A 107 16.80 -9.45 -12.13
C TYR A 107 18.29 -9.68 -11.79
N PRO A 108 18.95 -10.77 -12.23
CA PRO A 108 20.33 -11.08 -11.82
C PRO A 108 21.33 -9.99 -12.25
N ASP A 109 21.10 -9.35 -13.40
CA ASP A 109 22.02 -8.41 -14.04
C ASP A 109 21.49 -6.96 -14.05
N VAL A 110 20.76 -6.57 -13.00
CA VAL A 110 20.24 -5.19 -12.90
C VAL A 110 21.40 -4.19 -12.86
N PRO A 111 21.41 -3.15 -13.73
CA PRO A 111 22.46 -2.14 -13.70
C PRO A 111 22.40 -1.34 -12.41
N GLN A 112 23.46 -0.59 -12.11
CA GLN A 112 23.45 0.34 -10.99
C GLN A 112 22.31 1.34 -11.15
N VAL A 113 21.47 1.43 -10.13
CA VAL A 113 20.37 2.39 -10.10
C VAL A 113 20.92 3.82 -9.98
N PRO A 114 20.30 4.81 -10.65
CA PRO A 114 20.74 6.20 -10.57
C PRO A 114 20.87 6.66 -9.11
N THR A 115 21.99 7.27 -8.78
CA THR A 115 22.23 7.79 -7.43
C THR A 115 21.50 9.13 -7.27
N PRO A 116 20.60 9.28 -6.29
CA PRO A 116 19.99 10.58 -5.99
C PRO A 116 21.06 11.64 -5.69
N GLU A 117 20.92 12.83 -6.28
CA GLU A 117 21.89 13.94 -6.13
C GLU A 117 22.13 14.31 -4.67
N ASP A 118 21.10 14.16 -3.84
CA ASP A 118 21.13 14.47 -2.42
C ASP A 118 21.06 13.22 -1.55
N ILE A 119 21.74 12.14 -1.94
CA ILE A 119 21.86 10.97 -1.09
C ILE A 119 22.81 11.22 0.10
N TYR A 120 23.91 11.93 -0.13
CA TYR A 120 24.93 12.21 0.90
C TYR A 120 24.70 13.57 1.55
N PRO A 121 24.86 13.71 2.87
CA PRO A 121 24.90 15.01 3.53
C PRO A 121 26.22 15.76 3.18
N PRO A 122 26.30 17.08 3.38
CA PRO A 122 25.29 17.95 3.99
C PRO A 122 24.25 18.50 3.01
N ARG A 123 23.05 18.81 3.52
CA ARG A 123 21.96 19.50 2.80
C ARG A 123 21.80 20.92 3.37
N PRO A 124 22.62 21.89 2.94
CA PRO A 124 22.77 23.18 3.64
C PRO A 124 21.48 23.99 3.74
N THR A 125 20.54 23.81 2.80
CA THR A 125 19.25 24.50 2.76
C THR A 125 18.19 23.89 3.68
N LYS A 126 18.46 22.74 4.31
CA LYS A 126 17.52 22.04 5.19
C LYS A 126 17.72 22.42 6.66
N ALA A 127 16.68 22.16 7.46
CA ALA A 127 16.73 22.30 8.92
C ALA A 127 17.85 21.44 9.53
N THR A 128 18.38 21.83 10.68
CA THR A 128 19.57 21.20 11.30
C THR A 128 19.45 19.67 11.41
N HIS A 129 18.29 19.16 11.85
CA HIS A 129 18.06 17.71 12.00
C HIS A 129 18.06 16.95 10.66
N MET A 130 17.83 17.64 9.53
CA MET A 130 17.87 17.06 8.18
C MET A 130 19.16 17.36 7.43
N ARG A 131 19.90 18.42 7.81
CA ARG A 131 21.11 18.87 7.12
C ARG A 131 22.16 17.76 7.06
N ASP A 132 22.40 17.13 8.19
CA ASP A 132 23.47 16.13 8.36
C ASP A 132 22.92 14.70 8.41
N TYR A 133 21.62 14.53 8.17
CA TYR A 133 20.99 13.23 8.12
C TYR A 133 21.42 12.46 6.87
N GLY A 134 21.88 11.23 7.06
CA GLY A 134 22.14 10.29 5.98
C GLY A 134 22.45 8.91 6.50
N VAL A 135 21.93 7.88 5.83
CA VAL A 135 22.21 6.46 6.13
C VAL A 135 23.09 5.78 5.09
N TRP A 136 23.64 6.58 4.17
CA TRP A 136 24.41 6.13 3.02
C TRP A 136 25.84 6.68 3.07
N ARG A 137 26.79 5.87 2.59
CA ARG A 137 28.18 6.26 2.33
C ARG A 137 28.56 5.91 0.90
N GLU A 138 29.62 6.52 0.40
CA GLU A 138 30.21 6.14 -0.89
C GLU A 138 30.97 4.81 -0.74
N GLY A 139 30.72 3.89 -1.66
CA GLY A 139 31.44 2.62 -1.78
C GLY A 139 32.67 2.75 -2.69
N ASP A 140 33.45 1.68 -2.77
CA ASP A 140 34.73 1.68 -3.49
C ASP A 140 34.62 1.94 -5.01
N GLN A 141 33.42 1.76 -5.58
CA GLN A 141 33.14 2.00 -7.00
C GLN A 141 32.22 3.22 -7.20
N GLY A 142 32.08 4.10 -6.20
CA GLY A 142 31.22 5.29 -6.25
C GLY A 142 29.73 5.02 -6.07
N GLN A 143 29.34 3.78 -5.78
CA GLN A 143 27.95 3.39 -5.54
C GLN A 143 27.50 3.70 -4.10
N PRO A 144 26.23 4.05 -3.87
CA PRO A 144 25.71 4.22 -2.53
C PRO A 144 25.61 2.90 -1.78
N VAL A 145 26.19 2.89 -0.57
CA VAL A 145 26.20 1.73 0.33
C VAL A 145 25.55 2.11 1.66
N GLY A 146 24.61 1.30 2.13
CA GLY A 146 23.97 1.49 3.43
C GLY A 146 24.99 1.35 4.55
N ILE A 147 25.06 2.33 5.45
CA ILE A 147 26.04 2.36 6.55
C ILE A 147 25.87 1.15 7.48
N ARG A 148 24.62 0.74 7.74
CA ARG A 148 24.29 -0.30 8.73
C ARG A 148 24.48 -1.73 8.22
N ASP A 149 24.18 -1.98 6.94
CA ASP A 149 24.13 -3.35 6.37
C ASP A 149 25.14 -3.59 5.26
N GLY A 150 25.83 -2.55 4.78
CA GLY A 150 26.85 -2.68 3.74
C GLY A 150 26.31 -3.05 2.36
N ARG A 151 24.99 -3.06 2.16
CA ARG A 151 24.38 -3.36 0.87
C ARG A 151 24.27 -2.10 0.01
N THR A 152 24.41 -2.27 -1.29
CA THR A 152 24.28 -1.16 -2.25
C THR A 152 22.82 -0.75 -2.43
N LEU A 153 22.54 0.51 -2.81
CA LEU A 153 21.20 0.97 -3.16
C LEU A 153 20.55 0.06 -4.23
N THR A 154 21.32 -0.32 -5.25
CA THR A 154 20.93 -1.29 -6.28
C THR A 154 20.47 -2.61 -5.68
N ASN A 155 21.18 -3.18 -4.69
CA ASN A 155 20.76 -4.44 -4.07
C ASN A 155 19.48 -4.27 -3.23
N TRP A 156 19.24 -3.10 -2.64
CA TRP A 156 18.00 -2.81 -1.91
C TRP A 156 16.82 -2.74 -2.88
N GLU A 157 16.93 -1.96 -3.96
CA GLU A 157 15.90 -1.86 -5.00
C GLU A 157 15.62 -3.20 -5.70
N GLN A 158 16.68 -3.96 -6.01
CA GLN A 158 16.54 -5.30 -6.59
C GLN A 158 15.69 -6.22 -5.71
N GLN A 159 15.98 -6.29 -4.40
CA GLN A 159 15.20 -7.15 -3.50
C GLN A 159 13.75 -6.68 -3.37
N TYR A 160 13.52 -5.36 -3.29
CA TYR A 160 12.19 -4.80 -3.26
C TYR A 160 11.38 -5.17 -4.51
N ASN A 161 11.96 -4.97 -5.70
CA ASN A 161 11.31 -5.28 -6.97
C ASN A 161 11.04 -6.79 -7.15
N ARG A 162 11.87 -7.66 -6.58
CA ARG A 162 11.57 -9.10 -6.52
C ARG A 162 10.35 -9.41 -5.65
N GLY A 163 10.19 -8.68 -4.54
CA GLY A 163 8.98 -8.79 -3.71
C GLY A 163 7.71 -8.30 -4.43
N VAL A 164 7.85 -7.28 -5.27
CA VAL A 164 6.73 -6.71 -6.06
C VAL A 164 6.16 -7.73 -7.06
N LEU A 165 6.98 -8.65 -7.58
CA LEU A 165 6.52 -9.67 -8.54
C LEU A 165 5.38 -10.54 -7.98
N ALA A 166 5.50 -11.00 -6.73
CA ALA A 166 4.44 -11.80 -6.11
C ALA A 166 3.15 -10.98 -5.87
N LEU A 167 3.29 -9.68 -5.61
CA LEU A 167 2.16 -8.76 -5.49
C LEU A 167 1.44 -8.59 -6.84
N ASP A 168 2.20 -8.38 -7.93
CA ASP A 168 1.67 -8.24 -9.29
C ASP A 168 0.94 -9.51 -9.75
N GLU A 169 1.52 -10.69 -9.48
CA GLU A 169 0.85 -11.98 -9.70
C GLU A 169 -0.46 -12.09 -8.92
N GLY A 170 -0.45 -11.69 -7.64
CA GLY A 170 -1.64 -11.69 -6.78
C GLY A 170 -2.75 -10.80 -7.33
N VAL A 171 -2.41 -9.58 -7.74
CA VAL A 171 -3.34 -8.65 -8.41
C VAL A 171 -3.88 -9.28 -9.70
N GLY A 172 -3.02 -9.84 -10.54
CA GLY A 172 -3.43 -10.50 -11.78
C GLY A 172 -4.43 -11.64 -11.55
N ARG A 173 -4.24 -12.43 -10.50
CA ARG A 173 -5.18 -13.50 -10.12
C ARG A 173 -6.53 -12.98 -9.65
N VAL A 174 -6.55 -11.90 -8.86
CA VAL A 174 -7.80 -11.25 -8.42
C VAL A 174 -8.55 -10.66 -9.61
N ILE A 175 -7.85 -9.97 -10.52
CA ILE A 175 -8.46 -9.46 -11.75
C ILE A 175 -9.01 -10.59 -12.62
N GLY A 176 -8.24 -11.66 -12.83
CA GLY A 176 -8.69 -12.82 -13.60
C GLY A 176 -9.93 -13.49 -12.99
N ALA A 177 -10.02 -13.58 -11.67
CA ALA A 177 -11.22 -14.10 -11.01
C ALA A 177 -12.46 -13.21 -11.26
N LEU A 178 -12.31 -11.88 -11.25
CA LEU A 178 -13.40 -10.96 -11.59
C LEU A 178 -13.84 -11.10 -13.05
N GLU A 179 -12.91 -11.37 -13.98
CA GLU A 179 -13.21 -11.66 -15.39
C GLU A 179 -13.99 -12.97 -15.54
N GLU A 180 -13.52 -14.04 -14.89
CA GLU A 180 -14.17 -15.36 -14.90
C GLU A 180 -15.59 -15.31 -14.32
N MET A 181 -15.80 -14.47 -13.30
CA MET A 181 -17.11 -14.24 -12.68
C MET A 181 -18.01 -13.31 -13.50
N GLY A 182 -17.48 -12.66 -14.55
CA GLY A 182 -18.20 -11.65 -15.32
C GLY A 182 -18.52 -10.37 -14.53
N GLN A 183 -17.83 -10.11 -13.42
CA GLN A 183 -18.06 -8.95 -12.55
C GLN A 183 -17.06 -7.81 -12.75
N LEU A 184 -15.99 -8.02 -13.55
CA LEU A 184 -14.94 -7.02 -13.72
C LEU A 184 -15.43 -5.66 -14.24
N ASP A 185 -16.42 -5.65 -15.13
CA ASP A 185 -16.96 -4.42 -15.74
C ASP A 185 -17.86 -3.63 -14.77
N ASP A 186 -18.41 -4.30 -13.75
CA ASP A 186 -19.25 -3.71 -12.70
C ASP A 186 -18.50 -3.51 -11.37
N THR A 187 -17.16 -3.63 -11.41
CA THR A 187 -16.32 -3.50 -10.21
C THR A 187 -15.41 -2.29 -10.35
N LEU A 188 -15.46 -1.38 -9.38
CA LEU A 188 -14.38 -0.40 -9.17
C LEU A 188 -13.19 -1.12 -8.52
N VAL A 189 -12.08 -1.22 -9.27
CA VAL A 189 -10.80 -1.68 -8.74
C VAL A 189 -9.95 -0.46 -8.38
N VAL A 190 -9.48 -0.41 -7.14
CA VAL A 190 -8.53 0.60 -6.67
C VAL A 190 -7.23 -0.08 -6.25
N PHE A 191 -6.12 0.31 -6.86
CA PHE A 191 -4.78 -0.10 -6.46
C PHE A 191 -4.02 1.11 -5.90
N THR A 192 -3.55 1.01 -4.66
CA THR A 192 -2.82 2.09 -3.99
C THR A 192 -1.85 1.54 -2.95
N SER A 193 -1.12 2.43 -2.28
CA SER A 193 -0.22 2.12 -1.18
C SER A 193 -0.51 3.01 0.02
N ASP A 194 -0.10 2.58 1.22
CA ASP A 194 -0.23 3.35 2.44
C ASP A 194 0.59 4.66 2.39
N GLN A 195 1.73 4.64 1.69
CA GLN A 195 2.55 5.81 1.36
C GLN A 195 3.66 5.46 0.34
N GLY A 196 4.54 6.42 0.05
CA GLY A 196 5.78 6.20 -0.71
C GLY A 196 6.92 5.60 0.13
N PHE A 197 8.08 5.44 -0.50
CA PHE A 197 9.33 5.03 0.13
C PHE A 197 10.55 5.69 -0.53
N ALA A 198 11.36 6.41 0.25
CA ALA A 198 12.59 7.02 -0.25
C ALA A 198 13.71 5.99 -0.49
N TRP A 199 14.25 6.01 -1.70
CA TRP A 199 15.38 5.23 -2.21
C TRP A 199 16.66 6.06 -2.23
N GLY A 200 17.01 6.67 -1.09
CA GLY A 200 18.17 7.54 -0.98
C GLY A 200 17.89 9.03 -1.15
N GLN A 201 16.73 9.44 -1.67
CA GLN A 201 16.36 10.87 -1.72
C GLN A 201 16.43 11.48 -0.33
N HIS A 202 17.06 12.65 -0.21
CA HIS A 202 17.36 13.33 1.05
C HIS A 202 18.16 12.48 2.06
N GLY A 203 18.87 11.45 1.59
CA GLY A 203 19.62 10.49 2.40
C GLY A 203 18.77 9.48 3.16
N PHE A 204 17.48 9.39 2.85
CA PHE A 204 16.56 8.46 3.51
C PHE A 204 16.62 7.04 2.95
N ARG A 205 16.07 6.14 3.75
CA ARG A 205 15.74 4.76 3.40
C ARG A 205 14.53 4.29 4.20
N LEU A 206 13.55 5.18 4.32
CA LEU A 206 12.39 5.09 5.23
C LEU A 206 11.38 6.17 4.86
N LYS A 207 10.18 6.10 5.44
CA LYS A 207 8.97 6.85 5.03
C LYS A 207 8.50 7.92 6.03
N VAL A 208 9.41 8.65 6.69
CA VAL A 208 9.08 9.49 7.88
C VAL A 208 8.99 10.99 7.65
N ALA A 209 9.37 11.51 6.48
CA ALA A 209 9.42 12.95 6.21
C ALA A 209 8.57 13.33 4.99
N PRO A 210 8.00 14.55 4.91
CA PRO A 210 7.00 14.95 3.91
C PRO A 210 7.63 15.33 2.56
N TYR A 211 8.45 14.44 2.02
CA TYR A 211 9.04 14.56 0.69
C TYR A 211 8.27 13.68 -0.27
N ASP A 212 8.18 14.08 -1.55
CA ASP A 212 7.47 13.35 -2.60
C ASP A 212 7.74 11.84 -2.57
N ALA A 213 9.02 11.44 -2.44
CA ALA A 213 9.40 10.03 -2.38
C ALA A 213 8.74 9.24 -1.24
N ASN A 214 8.36 9.90 -0.14
CA ASN A 214 7.72 9.30 1.02
C ASN A 214 6.20 9.45 1.03
N ILE A 215 5.66 10.54 0.46
CA ILE A 215 4.22 10.87 0.56
C ILE A 215 3.43 10.46 -0.69
N LYS A 216 4.07 10.40 -1.86
CA LYS A 216 3.39 10.00 -3.10
C LYS A 216 3.30 8.47 -3.15
N ALA A 217 2.08 7.97 -2.98
CA ALA A 217 1.72 6.59 -3.25
C ALA A 217 1.15 6.45 -4.67
N PRO A 218 1.23 5.26 -5.30
CA PRO A 218 0.43 4.98 -6.49
C PRO A 218 -1.07 5.15 -6.18
N MET A 219 -1.83 5.65 -7.14
CA MET A 219 -3.29 5.63 -7.12
C MET A 219 -3.78 5.28 -8.52
N ILE A 220 -4.30 4.08 -8.70
CA ILE A 220 -4.84 3.60 -9.96
C ILE A 220 -6.27 3.16 -9.69
N MET A 221 -7.22 3.72 -10.44
CA MET A 221 -8.63 3.34 -10.36
C MET A 221 -9.12 2.88 -11.72
N ARG A 222 -9.85 1.77 -11.74
CA ARG A 222 -10.36 1.14 -12.97
C ARG A 222 -11.80 0.70 -12.76
N MET A 223 -12.68 1.17 -13.65
CA MET A 223 -14.06 0.70 -13.77
C MET A 223 -14.45 0.76 -15.26
N PRO A 224 -14.37 -0.36 -15.99
CA PRO A 224 -14.59 -0.39 -17.43
C PRO A 224 -15.92 0.23 -17.86
N GLY A 225 -15.90 0.99 -18.95
CA GLY A 225 -17.09 1.68 -19.47
C GLY A 225 -17.56 2.89 -18.67
N GLN A 226 -17.05 3.10 -17.45
CA GLN A 226 -17.40 4.25 -16.61
C GLN A 226 -16.23 5.24 -16.46
N ILE A 227 -15.03 4.74 -16.16
CA ILE A 227 -13.81 5.58 -16.04
C ILE A 227 -13.06 5.59 -17.39
N PRO A 228 -12.65 6.77 -17.91
CA PRO A 228 -11.87 6.86 -19.14
C PRO A 228 -10.52 6.11 -19.07
N ALA A 229 -10.36 5.10 -19.92
CA ALA A 229 -9.15 4.27 -19.95
C ALA A 229 -7.91 5.04 -20.42
N GLY A 230 -6.75 4.73 -19.82
CA GLY A 230 -5.45 5.27 -20.25
C GLY A 230 -5.26 6.76 -19.98
N THR A 231 -6.07 7.35 -19.12
CA THR A 231 -5.97 8.75 -18.73
C THR A 231 -5.10 8.93 -17.48
N VAL A 232 -4.56 10.13 -17.32
CA VAL A 232 -3.76 10.56 -16.16
C VAL A 232 -4.39 11.83 -15.61
N CYS A 233 -4.52 11.91 -14.30
CA CYS A 233 -5.02 13.08 -13.58
C CYS A 233 -3.88 13.64 -12.70
N ASP A 234 -3.47 14.87 -12.96
CA ASP A 234 -2.40 15.55 -12.22
C ASP A 234 -2.91 16.27 -10.96
N ALA A 235 -4.21 16.23 -10.69
CA ALA A 235 -4.80 16.87 -9.54
C ALA A 235 -4.28 16.25 -8.23
N PRO A 236 -3.90 17.04 -7.23
CA PRO A 236 -3.46 16.52 -5.95
C PRO A 236 -4.65 15.93 -5.18
N ILE A 237 -4.52 14.67 -4.79
CA ILE A 237 -5.49 13.92 -3.98
C ILE A 237 -4.81 13.24 -2.79
N GLY A 238 -5.58 12.86 -1.78
CA GLY A 238 -5.12 12.12 -0.61
C GLY A 238 -5.94 10.86 -0.34
N GLY A 239 -5.40 9.96 0.48
CA GLY A 239 -6.11 8.72 0.85
C GLY A 239 -7.44 8.96 1.58
N GLN A 240 -7.59 10.11 2.24
CA GLN A 240 -8.84 10.52 2.89
C GLN A 240 -10.00 10.78 1.91
N ASP A 241 -9.70 10.97 0.62
CA ASP A 241 -10.68 11.23 -0.43
C ASP A 241 -11.33 9.92 -0.93
N ILE A 242 -10.74 8.76 -0.62
CA ILE A 242 -11.26 7.45 -1.04
C ILE A 242 -12.62 7.13 -0.40
N PRO A 243 -12.82 7.21 0.94
CA PRO A 243 -14.12 6.91 1.54
C PRO A 243 -15.30 7.75 1.02
N PRO A 244 -15.23 9.10 0.93
CA PRO A 244 -16.35 9.87 0.37
C PRO A 244 -16.63 9.53 -1.09
N THR A 245 -15.60 9.21 -1.88
CA THR A 245 -15.74 8.74 -3.27
C THR A 245 -16.52 7.43 -3.34
N PHE A 246 -16.19 6.45 -2.50
CA PHE A 246 -16.92 5.18 -2.44
C PHE A 246 -18.40 5.38 -2.09
N LEU A 247 -18.67 6.22 -1.08
CA LEU A 247 -20.05 6.53 -0.68
C LEU A 247 -20.83 7.20 -1.81
N SER A 248 -20.21 8.15 -2.51
CA SER A 248 -20.82 8.83 -3.67
C SER A 248 -21.19 7.85 -4.79
N LEU A 249 -20.25 6.97 -5.17
CA LEU A 249 -20.46 5.97 -6.23
C LEU A 249 -21.58 4.98 -5.93
N ILE A 250 -21.81 4.67 -4.66
CA ILE A 250 -22.88 3.75 -4.24
C ILE A 250 -24.16 4.48 -3.85
N GLY A 251 -24.24 5.80 -4.09
CA GLY A 251 -25.41 6.63 -3.80
C GLY A 251 -25.72 6.80 -2.31
N MET A 252 -24.71 6.70 -1.45
CA MET A 252 -24.84 6.85 -0.01
C MET A 252 -24.38 8.24 0.46
N GLU A 253 -25.14 8.83 1.38
CA GLU A 253 -24.72 10.05 2.08
C GLU A 253 -23.58 9.77 3.06
N GLN A 254 -22.74 10.77 3.29
CA GLN A 254 -21.69 10.67 4.31
C GLN A 254 -22.33 10.62 5.71
N PRO A 255 -22.03 9.60 6.53
CA PRO A 255 -22.61 9.48 7.88
C PRO A 255 -22.16 10.59 8.85
N TRP A 256 -21.06 11.29 8.53
CA TRP A 256 -20.58 12.49 9.20
C TRP A 256 -19.79 13.33 8.19
N LYS A 257 -19.50 14.59 8.52
CA LYS A 257 -18.63 15.42 7.70
C LYS A 257 -17.22 14.83 7.68
N MET A 258 -16.84 14.21 6.56
CA MET A 258 -15.48 13.70 6.35
C MET A 258 -14.54 14.85 5.98
N HIS A 259 -13.23 14.62 6.14
CA HIS A 259 -12.20 15.60 5.79
C HIS A 259 -11.69 15.47 4.34
N GLY A 260 -11.96 14.33 3.69
CA GLY A 260 -11.67 14.15 2.28
C GLY A 260 -12.81 14.64 1.39
N GLU A 261 -12.51 14.74 0.11
CA GLU A 261 -13.42 15.23 -0.92
C GLU A 261 -13.81 14.08 -1.86
N ASP A 262 -14.98 14.20 -2.48
CA ASP A 262 -15.46 13.23 -3.47
C ASP A 262 -14.68 13.38 -4.78
N LEU A 263 -13.99 12.32 -5.21
CA LEU A 263 -13.18 12.28 -6.43
C LEU A 263 -13.99 11.97 -7.69
N THR A 264 -15.30 11.69 -7.60
CA THR A 264 -16.11 11.36 -8.79
C THR A 264 -15.98 12.35 -9.96
N PRO A 265 -15.85 13.68 -9.76
CA PRO A 265 -15.60 14.60 -10.87
C PRO A 265 -14.29 14.27 -11.62
N LEU A 266 -13.21 14.00 -10.88
CA LEU A 266 -11.91 13.64 -11.44
C LEU A 266 -11.87 12.23 -12.04
N LEU A 267 -12.68 11.30 -11.51
CA LEU A 267 -12.77 9.93 -12.04
C LEU A 267 -13.41 9.88 -13.42
N PHE A 268 -14.41 10.72 -13.67
CA PHE A 268 -15.14 10.74 -14.94
C PHE A 268 -14.60 11.78 -15.93
N ASP A 269 -13.96 12.84 -15.44
CA ASP A 269 -13.21 13.80 -16.24
C ASP A 269 -11.86 14.14 -15.56
N PRO A 270 -10.73 13.60 -16.03
CA PRO A 270 -9.42 13.86 -15.44
C PRO A 270 -8.97 15.32 -15.55
N ASN A 271 -9.67 16.14 -16.34
CA ASN A 271 -9.41 17.58 -16.48
C ASN A 271 -10.44 18.44 -15.76
N ALA A 272 -11.35 17.86 -14.96
CA ALA A 272 -12.31 18.62 -14.18
C ALA A 272 -11.59 19.64 -13.27
N GLU A 273 -12.21 20.80 -13.09
CA GLU A 273 -11.66 21.83 -12.20
C GLU A 273 -11.52 21.28 -10.78
N TRP A 274 -10.31 21.38 -10.23
CA TRP A 274 -9.98 20.90 -8.90
C TRP A 274 -9.14 21.93 -8.16
N ASP A 275 -9.75 22.59 -7.17
CA ASP A 275 -9.14 23.66 -6.39
C ASP A 275 -8.79 23.25 -4.96
N ARG A 276 -8.83 21.93 -4.68
CA ARG A 276 -8.71 21.40 -3.32
C ARG A 276 -7.26 21.04 -2.96
N PRO A 277 -6.75 21.55 -1.83
CA PRO A 277 -5.40 21.21 -1.37
C PRO A 277 -5.40 19.84 -0.68
N VAL A 278 -4.28 19.13 -0.80
CA VAL A 278 -3.99 17.95 0.03
C VAL A 278 -3.29 18.39 1.30
N ILE A 279 -3.85 18.03 2.46
CA ILE A 279 -3.29 18.36 3.77
C ILE A 279 -2.42 17.21 4.24
N ILE A 280 -1.16 17.51 4.57
CA ILE A 280 -0.20 16.57 5.14
C ILE A 280 0.11 17.01 6.56
N LEU A 281 0.01 16.08 7.51
CA LEU A 281 0.37 16.31 8.91
C LEU A 281 1.69 15.59 9.23
N GLU A 282 2.74 16.36 9.48
CA GLU A 282 3.98 15.85 10.03
C GLU A 282 4.02 16.13 11.54
N LYS A 283 4.16 15.07 12.35
CA LYS A 283 4.35 15.21 13.79
C LYS A 283 5.84 15.13 14.11
N ILE A 284 6.50 16.29 14.19
CA ILE A 284 7.90 16.38 14.60
C ILE A 284 7.97 16.21 16.12
N PRO A 285 8.68 15.20 16.66
CA PRO A 285 8.87 15.06 18.10
C PRO A 285 9.58 16.30 18.65
N MET A 286 9.07 16.91 19.73
CA MET A 286 9.70 18.10 20.34
C MET A 286 11.18 17.90 20.67
N SER A 287 11.63 16.67 20.97
CA SER A 287 13.04 16.38 21.23
C SER A 287 13.99 16.69 20.07
N ALA A 288 13.49 16.73 18.83
CA ALA A 288 14.26 17.12 17.64
C ALA A 288 14.36 18.65 17.44
N VAL A 289 13.64 19.45 18.24
CA VAL A 289 13.55 20.91 18.11
C VAL A 289 14.45 21.63 19.13
N VAL A 290 14.82 20.98 20.25
CA VAL A 290 15.50 21.64 21.39
C VAL A 290 17.05 21.55 21.33
N SER A 291 17.66 21.11 20.22
CA SER A 291 19.11 21.27 20.02
C SER A 291 19.43 22.46 19.12
N GLN A 292 19.11 23.67 19.61
CA GLN A 292 19.67 24.93 19.12
C GLN A 292 20.54 25.56 20.21
#